data_AF-A0AA37LM94-F1
#
_entry.id   AF-A0AA37LM94-F1
#
_cell.length_a   1.000
_cell.length_b   1.000
_cell.length_c   1.000
_cell.angle_alpha   90.00
_cell.angle_beta   90.00
_cell.angle_gamma   90.00
#
_symmetry.space_group_name_H-M   'P 1'
#
loop_
_entity.id
_entity.type
_entity.pdbx_description
1 polymer ?
#
loop_
_entity_poly.entity_id
_entity_poly.type
_entity_poly.pdbx_seq_one_letter_code
_entity_poly.pdbx_strand_id
1 'polypeptide(L)'
;MAESEPQEPTYSRDEFVSELKSYYEFLTHLYLPPEVVRYPPPGGPDEAYPYVRRDKEDDWEPFNIYEKSSQVDFAGEVVLSLPNKYAHEELFGIPEEAYPHELPSYVFVFAIVTEGRDGHFILVDTERGTIVLMDLQTVTKPTRLSDPFAPDEEEWRRSATYTFQEFFAMAKDKFRSFRMVRRY
;
A
#
# COMPACT_ATOMS: atom_id res chain seq x y z
N MET A 1 -26.07 22.41 15.63
CA MET A 1 -25.02 21.44 15.28
C MET A 1 -25.56 20.67 14.10
N ALA A 2 -25.02 20.92 12.91
CA ALA A 2 -25.46 20.22 11.71
C ALA A 2 -24.73 18.88 11.69
N GLU A 3 -25.47 17.79 11.82
CA GLU A 3 -24.98 16.45 11.47
C GLU A 3 -24.65 16.49 9.98
N SER A 4 -23.37 16.47 9.65
CA SER A 4 -22.92 16.29 8.27
C SER A 4 -23.32 14.88 7.84
N GLU A 5 -24.21 14.78 6.86
CA GLU A 5 -24.52 13.51 6.19
C GLU A 5 -23.22 12.82 5.75
N PRO A 6 -23.11 11.48 5.88
CA PRO A 6 -21.93 10.77 5.40
C PRO A 6 -21.83 10.97 3.88
N GLN A 7 -20.77 11.65 3.43
CA GLN A 7 -20.45 11.73 2.01
C GLN A 7 -20.30 10.30 1.48
N GLU A 8 -20.98 9.99 0.37
CA GLU A 8 -20.75 8.72 -0.33
C GLU A 8 -19.25 8.58 -0.63
N PRO A 9 -18.67 7.39 -0.40
CA PRO A 9 -17.23 7.19 -0.60
C PRO A 9 -16.86 7.55 -2.05
N THR A 10 -15.88 8.45 -2.21
CA THR A 10 -15.41 8.91 -3.54
C THR A 10 -14.48 7.88 -4.21
N TYR A 11 -14.25 6.75 -3.53
CA TYR A 11 -13.38 5.68 -3.96
C TYR A 11 -14.01 4.79 -5.03
N SER A 12 -13.27 4.60 -6.12
CA SER A 12 -13.54 3.55 -7.09
C SER A 12 -12.58 2.39 -6.87
N ARG A 13 -13.10 1.28 -6.32
CA ARG A 13 -12.36 0.01 -6.24
C ARG A 13 -11.85 -0.43 -7.59
N ASP A 14 -12.66 -0.25 -8.63
CA ASP A 14 -12.31 -0.63 -9.99
C ASP A 14 -11.15 0.22 -10.53
N GLU A 15 -11.09 1.51 -10.18
CA GLU A 15 -9.96 2.38 -10.52
C GLU A 15 -8.67 1.90 -9.84
N PHE A 16 -8.71 1.66 -8.53
CA PHE A 16 -7.54 1.17 -7.80
C PHE A 16 -7.05 -0.17 -8.36
N VAL A 17 -7.96 -1.12 -8.56
CA VAL A 17 -7.65 -2.43 -9.15
C VAL A 17 -7.07 -2.25 -10.56
N SER A 18 -7.66 -1.38 -11.39
CA SER A 18 -7.18 -1.12 -12.75
C SER A 18 -5.76 -0.57 -12.77
N GLU A 19 -5.48 0.46 -11.96
CA GLU A 19 -4.15 1.07 -11.87
C GLU A 19 -3.11 0.09 -11.32
N LEU A 20 -3.48 -0.68 -10.28
CA LEU A 20 -2.61 -1.69 -9.69
C LEU A 20 -2.30 -2.82 -10.67
N LYS A 21 -3.28 -3.29 -11.45
CA LYS A 21 -3.07 -4.28 -12.52
C LYS A 21 -2.11 -3.73 -13.58
N SER A 22 -2.33 -2.50 -14.05
CA SER A 22 -1.44 -1.84 -15.01
C SER A 22 -0.02 -1.66 -14.45
N TYR A 23 0.09 -1.42 -13.15
CA TYR A 23 1.38 -1.29 -12.48
C TYR A 23 2.13 -2.61 -12.44
N TYR A 24 1.49 -3.71 -12.05
CA TYR A 24 2.13 -5.02 -12.03
C TYR A 24 2.48 -5.52 -13.42
N GLU A 25 1.64 -5.28 -14.41
CA GLU A 25 2.00 -5.53 -15.81
C GLU A 25 3.25 -4.75 -16.21
N PHE A 26 3.38 -3.47 -15.81
CA PHE A 26 4.61 -2.72 -16.06
C PHE A 26 5.83 -3.35 -15.36
N LEU A 27 5.70 -3.76 -14.10
CA LEU A 27 6.81 -4.37 -13.35
C LEU A 27 7.23 -5.72 -13.95
N THR A 28 6.29 -6.50 -14.51
CA THR A 28 6.62 -7.79 -15.14
C THR A 28 7.37 -7.64 -16.46
N HIS A 29 7.15 -6.53 -17.17
CA HIS A 29 7.97 -6.18 -18.33
C HIS A 29 9.36 -5.66 -17.94
N LEU A 30 9.57 -5.29 -16.67
CA LEU A 30 10.81 -4.70 -16.19
C LEU A 30 11.74 -5.73 -15.52
N TYR A 31 11.25 -6.41 -14.48
CA TYR A 31 12.05 -7.38 -13.73
C TYR A 31 11.24 -8.44 -12.96
N LEU A 32 9.93 -8.24 -12.73
CA LEU A 32 9.12 -9.27 -12.05
C LEU A 32 8.84 -10.45 -12.99
N PRO A 33 9.06 -11.69 -12.56
CA PRO A 33 8.52 -12.83 -13.30
C PRO A 33 6.98 -12.74 -13.37
N PRO A 34 6.33 -12.85 -14.54
CA PRO A 34 4.86 -12.81 -14.65
C PRO A 34 4.15 -13.83 -13.74
N GLU A 35 4.81 -14.93 -13.41
CA GLU A 35 4.31 -16.07 -12.66
C GLU A 35 4.10 -15.75 -11.17
N VAL A 36 4.82 -14.75 -10.66
CA VAL A 36 4.68 -14.31 -9.26
C VAL A 36 3.49 -13.38 -9.06
N VAL A 37 3.00 -12.74 -10.12
CA VAL A 37 1.79 -11.90 -10.04
C VAL A 37 0.55 -12.79 -10.12
N ARG A 38 -0.25 -12.82 -9.05
CA ARG A 38 -1.48 -13.60 -8.97
C ARG A 38 -2.69 -12.70 -9.09
N TYR A 39 -3.66 -13.18 -9.88
CA TYR A 39 -4.96 -12.55 -10.06
C TYR A 39 -6.00 -13.47 -9.42
N PRO A 40 -6.72 -13.02 -8.39
CA PRO A 40 -7.79 -13.81 -7.79
C PRO A 40 -8.85 -14.19 -8.83
N PRO A 41 -9.44 -15.39 -8.74
CA PRO A 41 -10.52 -15.79 -9.63
C PRO A 41 -11.75 -14.87 -9.45
N PRO A 42 -12.44 -14.50 -10.54
CA PRO A 42 -13.70 -13.76 -10.45
C PRO A 42 -14.74 -14.50 -9.61
N GLY A 43 -15.44 -13.79 -8.72
CA GLY A 43 -16.45 -14.33 -7.80
C GLY A 43 -15.91 -15.10 -6.59
N GLY A 44 -14.59 -15.09 -6.34
CA GLY A 44 -13.96 -15.75 -5.19
C GLY A 44 -14.02 -14.93 -3.89
N PRO A 45 -13.83 -15.56 -2.71
CA PRO A 45 -13.72 -14.85 -1.43
C PRO A 45 -12.53 -13.86 -1.37
N ASP A 46 -11.55 -14.05 -2.25
CA ASP A 46 -10.30 -13.29 -2.34
C ASP A 46 -10.28 -12.31 -3.54
N GLU A 47 -11.43 -11.99 -4.15
CA GLU A 47 -11.57 -11.13 -5.35
C GLU A 47 -11.10 -9.67 -5.16
N ALA A 48 -10.31 -9.40 -4.13
CA ALA A 48 -9.96 -8.06 -3.70
C ALA A 48 -8.99 -7.38 -4.70
N TYR A 49 -7.77 -7.91 -4.90
CA TYR A 49 -6.70 -7.21 -5.64
C TYR A 49 -5.68 -8.20 -6.23
N PRO A 50 -5.00 -7.89 -7.35
CA PRO A 50 -3.81 -8.64 -7.73
C PRO A 50 -2.73 -8.49 -6.66
N TYR A 51 -1.93 -9.54 -6.45
CA TYR A 51 -0.86 -9.54 -5.46
C TYR A 51 0.39 -10.26 -5.96
N VAL A 52 1.54 -9.91 -5.41
CA VAL A 52 2.81 -10.60 -5.67
C VAL A 52 2.94 -11.74 -4.66
N ARG A 53 2.90 -12.98 -5.15
CA ARG A 53 3.13 -14.17 -4.33
C ARG A 53 4.61 -14.32 -4.03
N ARG A 54 4.92 -14.60 -2.76
CA ARG A 54 6.24 -15.07 -2.31
C ARG A 54 6.24 -16.59 -2.31
N ASP A 55 7.27 -17.22 -2.85
CA ASP A 55 7.40 -18.68 -2.83
C ASP A 55 8.76 -19.11 -2.32
N LYS A 56 8.90 -20.39 -1.91
CA LYS A 56 10.15 -20.87 -1.30
C LYS A 56 11.35 -20.89 -2.26
N GLU A 57 11.13 -20.59 -3.54
CA GLU A 57 12.16 -20.57 -4.59
C GLU A 57 12.75 -19.16 -4.79
N ASP A 58 12.18 -18.13 -4.15
CA ASP A 58 12.63 -16.73 -4.20
C ASP A 58 13.64 -16.32 -3.09
N ASP A 59 14.25 -17.30 -2.42
CA ASP A 59 15.15 -17.12 -1.27
C ASP A 59 14.53 -16.31 -0.10
N TRP A 60 13.20 -16.15 -0.06
CA TRP A 60 12.47 -15.32 0.90
C TRP A 60 12.74 -13.80 0.78
N GLU A 61 13.43 -13.36 -0.28
CA GLU A 61 13.73 -11.94 -0.51
C GLU A 61 12.56 -11.27 -1.24
N PRO A 62 11.84 -10.36 -0.59
CA PRO A 62 10.59 -9.84 -1.13
C PRO A 62 10.85 -8.88 -2.30
N PHE A 63 10.06 -9.01 -3.37
CA PHE A 63 10.19 -8.11 -4.52
C PHE A 63 9.85 -6.66 -4.15
N ASN A 64 10.71 -5.72 -4.57
CA ASN A 64 10.55 -4.30 -4.29
C ASN A 64 9.53 -3.64 -5.22
N ILE A 65 8.31 -3.40 -4.77
CA ILE A 65 7.29 -2.75 -5.59
C ILE A 65 7.40 -1.23 -5.61
N TYR A 66 8.07 -0.58 -4.64
CA TYR A 66 8.34 0.87 -4.66
C TYR A 66 9.38 1.26 -3.59
N GLU A 67 10.45 2.00 -3.92
CA GLU A 67 11.46 2.53 -2.95
C GLU A 67 11.84 1.57 -1.80
N LYS A 68 12.34 0.37 -2.11
CA LYS A 68 12.67 -0.70 -1.13
C LYS A 68 11.49 -1.28 -0.32
N SER A 69 10.26 -0.89 -0.66
CA SER A 69 9.05 -1.47 -0.09
C SER A 69 8.57 -2.64 -0.92
N SER A 70 8.05 -3.64 -0.23
CA SER A 70 7.39 -4.79 -0.80
C SER A 70 5.94 -4.81 -0.37
N GLN A 71 5.09 -5.35 -1.24
CA GLN A 71 3.68 -5.56 -0.90
C GLN A 71 3.59 -6.41 0.37
N VAL A 72 2.64 -6.10 1.25
CA VAL A 72 2.25 -7.01 2.34
C VAL A 72 1.93 -8.38 1.72
N ASP A 73 2.45 -9.46 2.33
CA ASP A 73 2.31 -10.80 1.78
C ASP A 73 0.89 -11.34 2.02
N PHE A 74 0.00 -11.14 1.05
CA PHE A 74 -1.38 -11.62 1.09
C PHE A 74 -1.51 -13.16 1.01
N ALA A 75 -0.43 -13.90 0.70
CA ALA A 75 -0.46 -15.35 0.45
C ALA A 75 0.61 -16.15 1.21
N GLY A 76 1.29 -15.53 2.17
CA GLY A 76 2.35 -16.17 2.95
C GLY A 76 1.82 -17.36 3.75
N GLU A 77 2.66 -18.37 4.01
CA GLU A 77 2.29 -19.53 4.83
C GLU A 77 1.74 -19.09 6.18
N VAL A 78 2.26 -18.00 6.75
CA VAL A 78 1.72 -17.37 7.97
C VAL A 78 0.28 -16.96 7.75
N VAL A 79 -0.02 -16.12 6.75
CA VAL A 79 -1.38 -15.65 6.40
C VAL A 79 -2.35 -16.80 6.14
N LEU A 80 -1.93 -17.80 5.38
CA LEU A 80 -2.75 -18.96 5.01
C LEU A 80 -2.92 -19.97 6.16
N SER A 81 -2.04 -19.95 7.16
CA SER A 81 -2.12 -20.80 8.36
C SER A 81 -3.01 -20.22 9.46
N LEU A 82 -3.45 -18.97 9.31
CA LEU A 82 -4.28 -18.31 10.30
C LEU A 82 -5.70 -18.86 10.30
N PRO A 83 -6.32 -18.97 11.49
CA PRO A 83 -7.64 -19.58 11.63
C PRO A 83 -8.77 -18.78 10.98
N ASN A 84 -8.53 -17.52 10.61
CA ASN A 84 -9.41 -16.71 9.78
C ASN A 84 -8.86 -16.64 8.34
N LYS A 85 -9.74 -16.78 7.35
CA LYS A 85 -9.42 -16.61 5.90
C LYS A 85 -8.97 -15.19 5.51
N TYR A 86 -8.82 -14.30 6.48
CA TYR A 86 -8.36 -12.92 6.32
C TYR A 86 -7.11 -12.82 7.19
N ALA A 87 -5.96 -12.52 6.57
CA ALA A 87 -4.66 -12.44 7.24
C ALA A 87 -4.70 -11.67 8.57
N HIS A 88 -3.74 -11.96 9.46
CA HIS A 88 -3.54 -11.27 10.75
C HIS A 88 -3.76 -9.78 10.55
N GLU A 89 -4.71 -9.18 11.26
CA GLU A 89 -5.00 -7.74 11.18
C GLU A 89 -3.72 -6.91 11.40
N GLU A 90 -2.78 -7.45 12.18
CA GLU A 90 -1.44 -6.91 12.43
C GLU A 90 -0.56 -6.76 11.18
N LEU A 91 -0.80 -7.51 10.09
CA LEU A 91 -0.09 -7.34 8.81
C LEU A 91 -0.60 -6.15 7.98
N PHE A 92 -1.84 -5.73 8.26
CA PHE A 92 -2.48 -4.57 7.64
C PHE A 92 -2.38 -3.31 8.50
N GLY A 93 -2.02 -3.48 9.76
CA GLY A 93 -1.72 -2.41 10.70
C GLY A 93 -0.26 -1.99 10.66
N ILE A 94 0.00 -0.84 11.26
CA ILE A 94 1.34 -0.43 11.65
C ILE A 94 1.57 -0.97 13.07
N PRO A 95 2.74 -1.55 13.40
CA PRO A 95 3.01 -1.98 14.78
C PRO A 95 2.75 -0.87 15.78
N GLU A 96 2.07 -1.16 16.89
CA GLU A 96 1.69 -0.16 17.91
C GLU A 96 2.93 0.58 18.46
N GLU A 97 4.08 -0.10 18.54
CA GLU A 97 5.34 0.51 18.95
C GLU A 97 5.87 1.56 17.96
N ALA A 98 5.46 1.47 16.70
CA ALA A 98 5.81 2.43 15.65
C ALA A 98 4.74 3.53 15.55
N TYR A 99 3.46 3.17 15.55
CA TYR A 99 2.35 4.11 15.44
C TYR A 99 1.25 3.73 16.45
N PRO A 100 1.09 4.50 17.54
CA PRO A 100 0.21 4.11 18.65
C PRO A 100 -1.27 4.41 18.40
N HIS A 101 -1.62 4.97 17.23
CA HIS A 101 -3.00 5.33 16.88
C HIS A 101 -3.60 4.28 15.94
N GLU A 102 -4.86 3.92 16.17
CA GLU A 102 -5.58 2.99 15.30
C GLU A 102 -5.84 3.63 13.93
N LEU A 103 -5.54 2.90 12.85
CA LEU A 103 -5.92 3.34 11.51
C LEU A 103 -7.44 3.21 11.34
N PRO A 104 -8.12 4.20 10.72
CA PRO A 104 -9.53 4.06 10.38
C PRO A 104 -9.76 2.83 9.49
N SER A 105 -10.95 2.21 9.57
CA SER A 105 -11.27 0.97 8.84
C SER A 105 -11.24 1.11 7.30
N TYR A 106 -11.26 2.33 6.79
CA TYR A 106 -11.10 2.64 5.36
C TYR A 106 -9.63 2.81 4.93
N VAL A 107 -8.67 2.70 5.85
CA VAL A 107 -7.22 2.82 5.60
C VAL A 107 -6.53 1.49 5.90
N PHE A 108 -5.69 1.01 4.99
CA PHE A 108 -4.88 -0.19 5.21
C PHE A 108 -3.46 -0.04 4.66
N VAL A 109 -2.51 -0.77 5.26
CA VAL A 109 -1.12 -0.85 4.77
C VAL A 109 -1.05 -1.70 3.51
N PHE A 110 -0.62 -1.10 2.40
CA PHE A 110 -0.40 -1.77 1.12
C PHE A 110 1.03 -2.31 0.96
N ALA A 111 2.03 -1.55 1.42
CA ALA A 111 3.43 -1.94 1.31
C ALA A 111 4.26 -1.43 2.49
N ILE A 112 5.32 -2.17 2.81
CA ILE A 112 6.27 -1.87 3.89
C ILE A 112 7.71 -2.03 3.39
N VAL A 113 8.65 -1.26 3.95
CA VAL A 113 10.09 -1.46 3.71
C VAL A 113 10.59 -2.69 4.48
N THR A 114 11.26 -3.59 3.77
CA THR A 114 11.58 -4.95 4.26
C THR A 114 12.88 -5.06 5.04
N GLU A 115 13.78 -4.08 4.93
CA GLU A 115 15.05 -4.01 5.67
C GLU A 115 14.88 -3.62 7.17
N GLY A 116 13.65 -3.55 7.68
CA GLY A 116 13.31 -3.40 9.10
C GLY A 116 13.19 -1.95 9.61
N ARG A 117 12.35 -1.75 10.65
CA ARG A 117 12.16 -0.56 11.52
C ARG A 117 12.08 0.84 10.89
N ASP A 118 12.03 0.97 9.58
CA ASP A 118 12.23 2.26 8.93
C ASP A 118 10.98 3.13 8.83
N GLY A 119 9.90 2.80 9.52
CA GLY A 119 8.74 3.68 9.66
C GLY A 119 8.03 4.04 8.33
N HIS A 120 8.42 3.42 7.21
CA HIS A 120 7.90 3.69 5.88
C HIS A 120 6.76 2.74 5.53
N PHE A 121 5.58 3.32 5.38
CA PHE A 121 4.35 2.62 5.05
C PHE A 121 3.69 3.29 3.85
N ILE A 122 3.27 2.48 2.89
CA ILE A 122 2.38 2.93 1.82
C ILE A 122 0.97 2.57 2.27
N LEU A 123 0.17 3.57 2.60
CA LEU A 123 -1.22 3.38 3.02
C LEU A 123 -2.15 3.63 1.84
N VAL A 124 -3.23 2.85 1.77
CA VAL A 124 -4.34 3.09 0.85
C VAL A 124 -5.52 3.59 1.67
N ASP A 125 -5.97 4.80 1.36
CA ASP A 125 -7.17 5.43 1.91
C ASP A 125 -8.32 5.26 0.91
N THR A 126 -9.23 4.36 1.26
CA THR A 126 -10.41 4.01 0.45
C THR A 126 -11.62 4.91 0.71
N GLU A 127 -11.54 5.89 1.61
CA GLU A 127 -12.56 6.94 1.71
C GLU A 127 -12.29 8.01 0.64
N ARG A 128 -11.01 8.43 0.55
CA ARG A 128 -10.57 9.53 -0.32
C ARG A 128 -10.05 9.07 -1.69
N GLY A 129 -9.83 7.77 -1.88
CA GLY A 129 -9.25 7.24 -3.11
C GLY A 129 -7.80 7.65 -3.31
N THR A 130 -7.01 7.63 -2.22
CA THR A 130 -5.63 8.14 -2.22
C THR A 130 -4.63 7.13 -1.68
N ILE A 131 -3.37 7.33 -2.07
CA ILE A 131 -2.22 6.64 -1.50
C ILE A 131 -1.40 7.64 -0.69
N VAL A 132 -1.06 7.26 0.53
CA VAL A 132 -0.27 8.06 1.47
C VAL A 132 1.08 7.39 1.64
N LEU A 133 2.14 8.17 1.43
CA LEU A 133 3.52 7.76 1.71
C LEU A 133 3.86 8.22 3.12
N MET A 134 3.56 7.38 4.10
CA MET A 134 3.83 7.66 5.50
C MET A 134 5.25 7.27 5.86
N ASP A 135 5.96 8.17 6.52
CA ASP A 135 7.28 7.93 7.07
C ASP A 135 7.33 8.49 8.49
N LEU A 136 7.49 7.60 9.47
CA LEU A 136 7.54 7.96 10.89
C LEU A 136 8.90 8.52 11.33
N GLN A 137 9.93 8.37 10.51
CA GLN A 137 11.29 8.81 10.81
C GLN A 137 11.65 10.12 10.11
N THR A 138 11.12 10.35 8.90
CA THR A 138 11.37 11.57 8.14
C THR A 138 10.08 12.23 7.66
N VAL A 139 10.08 13.55 7.65
CA VAL A 139 8.92 14.31 7.16
C VAL A 139 8.87 14.16 5.65
N THR A 140 7.89 13.41 5.15
CA THR A 140 7.58 13.41 3.73
C THR A 140 7.12 14.80 3.29
N LYS A 141 7.53 15.24 2.10
CA LYS A 141 7.12 16.56 1.60
C LYS A 141 5.63 16.52 1.27
N PRO A 142 4.78 17.30 1.98
CA PRO A 142 3.35 17.28 1.73
C PRO A 142 3.04 17.66 0.28
N THR A 143 1.99 17.06 -0.26
CA THR A 143 1.47 17.36 -1.60
C THR A 143 0.22 18.21 -1.48
N ARG A 144 -0.44 18.51 -2.61
CA ARG A 144 -1.74 19.21 -2.61
C ARG A 144 -2.87 18.45 -1.92
N LEU A 145 -2.72 17.13 -1.73
CA LEU A 145 -3.75 16.26 -1.13
C LEU A 145 -3.47 15.92 0.34
N SER A 146 -2.30 16.32 0.85
CA SER A 146 -1.96 16.21 2.27
C SER A 146 -2.79 17.18 3.11
N ASP A 147 -3.06 16.82 4.35
CA ASP A 147 -3.68 17.69 5.35
C ASP A 147 -2.65 18.11 6.40
N PRO A 148 -2.01 19.28 6.25
CA PRO A 148 -0.97 19.73 7.19
C PRO A 148 -1.50 20.05 8.59
N PHE A 149 -2.84 20.13 8.77
CA PHE A 149 -3.48 20.46 10.03
C PHE A 149 -4.22 19.25 10.64
N ALA A 150 -4.09 18.06 10.06
CA ALA A 150 -4.68 16.84 10.63
C ALA A 150 -4.24 16.69 12.10
N PRO A 151 -5.12 16.18 12.99
CA PRO A 151 -4.77 15.95 14.39
C PRO A 151 -3.67 14.89 14.53
N ASP A 152 -3.02 14.80 15.68
CA ASP A 152 -1.94 13.83 15.91
C ASP A 152 -2.42 12.38 15.74
N GLU A 153 -3.67 12.09 16.11
CA GLU A 153 -4.32 10.78 15.92
C GLU A 153 -4.40 10.36 14.44
N GLU A 154 -4.43 11.33 13.53
CA GLU A 154 -4.46 11.13 12.08
C GLU A 154 -3.22 11.75 11.41
N GLU A 155 -2.07 11.79 12.08
CA GLU A 155 -0.87 12.44 11.54
C GLU A 155 -0.40 11.84 10.21
N TRP A 156 -0.78 10.59 9.91
CA TRP A 156 -0.59 9.97 8.60
C TRP A 156 -1.13 10.85 7.46
N ARG A 157 -2.21 11.61 7.68
CA ARG A 157 -2.78 12.53 6.68
C ARG A 157 -1.89 13.72 6.35
N ARG A 158 -0.94 14.07 7.22
CA ARG A 158 0.05 15.14 6.98
C ARG A 158 1.10 14.74 5.94
N SER A 159 1.27 13.43 5.72
CA SER A 159 2.26 12.88 4.80
C SER A 159 1.92 13.12 3.33
N ALA A 160 2.88 12.87 2.44
CA ALA A 160 2.70 13.02 1.00
C ALA A 160 1.57 12.11 0.48
N THR A 161 0.56 12.73 -0.13
CA THR A 161 -0.67 12.04 -0.57
C THR A 161 -0.88 12.19 -2.07
N TYR A 162 -1.30 11.13 -2.74
CA TYR A 162 -1.48 11.10 -4.19
C TYR A 162 -2.82 10.43 -4.53
N THR A 163 -3.43 10.77 -5.65
CA THR A 163 -4.45 9.87 -6.21
C THR A 163 -3.80 8.55 -6.64
N PHE A 164 -4.60 7.49 -6.83
CA PHE A 164 -4.07 6.23 -7.37
C PHE A 164 -3.32 6.44 -8.68
N GLN A 165 -3.94 7.15 -9.63
CA GLN A 165 -3.33 7.46 -10.92
C GLN A 165 -2.00 8.21 -10.78
N GLU A 166 -1.94 9.25 -9.94
CA GLU A 166 -0.72 10.02 -9.72
C GLU A 166 0.40 9.16 -9.13
N PHE A 167 0.07 8.35 -8.11
CA PHE A 167 1.03 7.47 -7.46
C PHE A 167 1.62 6.46 -8.44
N PHE A 168 0.78 5.69 -9.13
CA PHE A 168 1.26 4.64 -10.03
C PHE A 168 1.97 5.22 -11.26
N ALA A 169 1.55 6.39 -11.77
CA ALA A 169 2.30 7.08 -12.82
C ALA A 169 3.69 7.53 -12.34
N MET A 170 3.78 8.13 -11.14
CA MET A 170 5.04 8.52 -10.52
C MET A 170 5.94 7.30 -10.29
N ALA A 171 5.40 6.19 -9.79
CA ALA A 171 6.16 4.97 -9.54
C ALA A 171 6.76 4.40 -10.84
N LYS A 172 5.95 4.29 -11.90
CA LYS A 172 6.42 3.88 -13.24
C LYS A 172 7.54 4.79 -13.75
N ASP A 173 7.41 6.11 -13.57
CA ASP A 173 8.43 7.09 -14.00
C ASP A 173 9.75 6.96 -13.21
N LYS A 174 9.68 6.76 -11.90
CA LYS A 174 10.86 6.52 -11.07
C LYS A 174 11.61 5.24 -11.47
N PHE A 175 10.88 4.17 -11.77
CA PHE A 175 11.48 2.94 -12.31
C PHE A 175 12.16 3.17 -13.66
N ARG A 176 11.48 3.84 -14.61
CA ARG A 176 12.03 4.14 -15.95
C ARG A 176 13.27 5.02 -15.90
N SER A 177 13.33 5.95 -14.95
CA SER A 177 14.44 6.90 -14.79
C SER A 177 15.57 6.37 -13.90
N PHE A 178 15.46 5.13 -13.39
CA PHE A 178 16.36 4.57 -12.38
C PHE A 178 16.51 5.46 -11.13
N ARG A 179 15.48 6.25 -10.82
CA ARG A 179 15.41 7.14 -9.65
C ARG A 179 14.63 6.48 -8.51
N MET A 180 14.95 5.23 -8.25
CA MET A 180 14.43 4.47 -7.12
C MET A 180 15.37 4.72 -5.93
N VAL A 181 15.39 5.94 -5.40
CA VAL A 181 16.31 6.32 -4.32
C VAL A 181 15.54 7.01 -3.20
N ARG A 182 15.42 6.34 -2.04
CA ARG A 182 15.14 7.03 -0.78
C ARG A 182 16.37 7.89 -0.48
N ARG A 183 16.25 9.21 -0.65
CA ARG A 183 17.32 10.13 -0.24
C ARG A 183 17.23 10.29 1.28
N TYR A 184 18.26 9.81 1.97
CA TYR A 184 18.54 10.13 3.38
C TYR A 184 18.81 11.63 3.55
#